data_AF-V5I3B9-F1
#
_entry.id   AF-V5I3B9-F1
#
_cell.length_a   1.000
_cell.length_b   1.000
_cell.length_c   1.000
_cell.angle_alpha   90.00
_cell.angle_beta   90.00
_cell.angle_gamma   90.00
#
_symmetry.space_group_name_H-M   'P 1'
#
loop_
_entity.id
_entity.type
_entity.pdbx_description
1 polymer ?
#
loop_
_entity_poly.entity_id
_entity_poly.type
_entity_poly.pdbx_seq_one_letter_code
_entity_poly.pdbx_strand_id
1 'polypeptide(L)'
;ASGGPEDLGQHAPRRMAIMSEIEEQERKIVNEFCHLLEKSKQLFNGLRDLPQYGHKQWQAYFGRTFDVYTKLWKFQQQHRQILDIKYGLKRWQIGEIASKIGQLYYHYYLRTSETNYLNEAFSFYAAIRARGYYSKASKEESLPYSHRSDLMVKKLRYYARFIVVCLLLKKMKLVRDLVRELAKQIDDYTATYEPEDQLEWSLVLGEIKSFIDADNLVNVVDLDSSSIVLSHRLSPLNTPPMEKVPSSHLSLQEILIIGNCCDQTGGGTAQVKFSELTLDMFRMLQTLEREPQEDATQLYDAS
;
A
#
# COMPACT_ATOMS: atom_id res chain seq x y z
N ALA A 1 -74.61 -3.54 13.44
CA ALA A 1 -73.18 -3.66 13.12
C ALA A 1 -72.69 -2.30 12.63
N SER A 2 -72.23 -1.47 13.55
CA SER A 2 -71.77 -0.10 13.31
C SER A 2 -70.28 -0.14 13.04
N GLY A 3 -69.88 0.01 11.78
CA GLY A 3 -68.48 0.21 11.40
C GLY A 3 -68.08 1.66 11.66
N GLY A 4 -67.23 1.88 12.66
CA GLY A 4 -66.61 3.19 12.90
C GLY A 4 -65.50 3.47 11.90
N PRO A 5 -65.20 4.75 11.59
CA PRO A 5 -64.15 5.12 10.66
C PRO A 5 -62.78 4.79 11.26
N GLU A 6 -61.96 4.03 10.52
CA GLU A 6 -60.59 3.72 10.90
C GLU A 6 -59.75 5.00 11.02
N ASP A 7 -59.10 5.12 12.18
CA ASP A 7 -58.24 6.22 12.62
C ASP A 7 -56.95 6.30 11.78
N LEU A 8 -57.06 6.86 10.57
CA LEU A 8 -55.94 7.07 9.65
C LEU A 8 -55.04 8.27 10.05
N GLY A 9 -55.44 9.07 11.06
CA GLY A 9 -54.78 10.32 11.44
C GLY A 9 -53.60 10.16 12.41
N GLN A 10 -53.62 9.17 13.30
CA GLN A 10 -52.58 9.00 14.34
C GLN A 10 -51.30 8.29 13.85
N HIS A 11 -51.34 7.62 12.71
CA HIS A 11 -50.17 6.91 12.16
C HIS A 11 -49.23 7.81 11.33
N ALA A 12 -49.72 8.90 10.75
CA ALA A 12 -48.90 9.84 9.98
C ALA A 12 -47.82 10.56 10.82
N PRO A 13 -48.12 11.16 12.00
CA PRO A 13 -47.11 11.85 12.80
C PRO A 13 -46.07 10.89 13.41
N ARG A 14 -46.46 9.67 13.79
CA ARG A 14 -45.52 8.63 14.25
C ARG A 14 -44.59 8.16 13.13
N ARG A 15 -45.08 7.98 11.90
CA ARG A 15 -44.24 7.64 10.75
C ARG A 15 -43.25 8.76 10.41
N MET A 16 -43.70 10.02 10.45
CA MET A 16 -42.83 11.17 10.24
C MET A 16 -41.73 11.29 11.32
N ALA A 17 -42.06 11.04 12.59
CA ALA A 17 -41.07 11.03 13.67
C ALA A 17 -40.00 9.93 13.49
N ILE A 18 -40.42 8.71 13.15
CA ILE A 18 -39.49 7.58 12.89
C ILE A 18 -38.61 7.86 11.67
N MET A 19 -39.16 8.44 10.60
CA MET A 19 -38.38 8.84 9.43
C MET A 19 -37.33 9.92 9.78
N SER A 20 -37.72 10.89 10.61
CA SER A 20 -36.80 11.93 11.10
C SER A 20 -35.65 11.35 11.95
N GLU A 21 -35.93 10.37 12.80
CA GLU A 21 -34.90 9.68 13.60
C GLU A 21 -33.92 8.87 12.74
N ILE A 22 -34.43 8.17 11.72
CA ILE A 22 -33.60 7.42 10.76
C ILE A 22 -32.68 8.36 10.00
N GLU A 23 -33.20 9.47 9.48
CA GLU A 23 -32.39 10.46 8.77
C GLU A 23 -31.33 11.09 9.68
N GLU A 24 -31.64 11.33 10.96
CA GLU A 24 -30.66 11.82 11.93
C GLU A 24 -29.55 10.79 12.17
N GLN A 25 -29.89 9.50 12.27
CA GLN A 25 -28.92 8.44 12.43
C GLN A 25 -28.02 8.30 11.19
N GLU A 26 -28.59 8.39 9.98
CA GLU A 26 -27.82 8.41 8.73
C GLU A 26 -26.86 9.61 8.65
N ARG A 27 -27.31 10.81 9.05
CA ARG A 27 -26.45 12.00 9.14
C ARG A 27 -25.31 11.80 10.13
N LYS A 28 -25.56 11.19 11.30
CA LYS A 28 -24.52 10.87 12.30
C LYS A 28 -23.46 9.92 11.73
N ILE A 29 -23.89 8.91 10.99
CA ILE A 29 -22.98 7.96 10.32
C ILE A 29 -22.07 8.67 9.31
N VAL A 30 -22.64 9.55 8.48
CA VAL A 30 -21.85 10.32 7.50
C VAL A 30 -20.85 11.25 8.19
N ASN A 31 -21.27 11.95 9.26
CA ASN A 31 -20.39 12.85 10.01
C ASN A 31 -19.23 12.10 10.69
N GLU A 32 -19.50 10.94 11.31
CA GLU A 32 -18.46 10.10 11.92
C GLU A 32 -17.48 9.58 10.85
N PHE A 33 -17.98 9.18 9.67
CA PHE A 33 -17.12 8.76 8.57
C PHE A 33 -16.19 9.90 8.11
N CYS A 34 -16.72 11.11 7.92
CA CYS A 34 -15.93 12.29 7.58
C CYS A 34 -14.89 12.62 8.65
N HIS A 35 -15.27 12.53 9.94
CA HIS A 35 -14.35 12.74 11.05
C HIS A 35 -13.21 11.71 11.05
N LEU A 36 -13.52 10.43 10.86
CA LEU A 36 -12.51 9.37 10.76
C LEU A 36 -11.59 9.56 9.55
N LEU A 37 -12.13 9.97 8.40
CA LEU A 37 -11.33 10.29 7.22
C LEU A 37 -10.34 11.41 7.50
N GLU A 38 -10.80 12.54 8.05
CA GLU A 38 -9.93 13.70 8.29
C GLU A 38 -8.87 13.39 9.35
N LYS A 39 -9.28 12.77 10.46
CA LYS A 39 -8.37 12.32 11.51
C LYS A 39 -7.31 11.35 11.00
N SER A 40 -7.69 10.42 10.12
CA SER A 40 -6.75 9.47 9.52
C SER A 40 -5.69 10.16 8.66
N LYS A 41 -6.09 11.16 7.85
CA LYS A 41 -5.17 11.95 7.02
C LYS A 41 -4.20 12.77 7.86
N GLN A 42 -4.71 13.45 8.89
CA GLN A 42 -3.88 14.24 9.80
C GLN A 42 -2.79 13.38 10.44
N LEU A 43 -3.18 12.22 11.00
CA LEU A 43 -2.24 11.27 11.59
C LEU A 43 -1.26 10.69 10.55
N PHE A 44 -1.76 10.36 9.35
CA PHE A 44 -0.90 9.85 8.29
C PHE A 44 0.19 10.85 7.90
N ASN A 45 -0.15 12.13 7.79
CA ASN A 45 0.82 13.17 7.44
C ASN A 45 1.87 13.34 8.54
N GLY A 46 1.46 13.33 9.81
CA GLY A 46 2.39 13.46 10.94
C GLY A 46 3.38 12.29 11.06
N LEU A 47 3.13 11.13 10.46
CA LEU A 47 4.12 10.05 10.37
C LEU A 47 5.35 10.42 9.54
N ARG A 48 5.24 11.38 8.61
CA ARG A 48 6.36 11.83 7.76
C ARG A 48 7.37 12.67 8.53
N ASP A 49 6.89 13.41 9.53
CA ASP A 49 7.71 14.33 10.32
C ASP A 49 8.48 13.62 11.44
N LEU A 50 8.17 12.33 11.68
CA LEU A 50 8.86 11.54 12.69
C LEU A 50 10.22 11.05 12.19
N PRO A 51 11.27 11.07 13.04
CA PRO A 51 12.55 10.48 12.71
C PRO A 51 12.39 9.04 12.17
N GLN A 52 13.10 8.75 11.09
CA GLN A 52 13.13 7.39 10.52
C GLN A 52 13.86 6.42 11.43
N TYR A 53 14.87 6.91 12.15
CA TYR A 53 15.74 6.15 13.06
C TYR A 53 15.83 6.86 14.42
N GLY A 54 16.07 6.09 15.48
CA GLY A 54 16.21 6.62 16.85
C GLY A 54 14.86 6.82 17.57
N HIS A 55 14.85 6.48 18.87
CA HIS A 55 13.73 6.54 19.83
C HIS A 55 12.40 5.84 19.43
N LYS A 56 11.88 4.98 20.31
CA LYS A 56 10.59 4.27 20.18
C LYS A 56 9.33 5.17 20.17
N GLN A 57 9.48 6.49 20.18
CA GLN A 57 8.35 7.44 20.20
C GLN A 57 7.44 7.28 18.97
N TRP A 58 8.00 6.83 17.83
CA TRP A 58 7.23 6.58 16.62
C TRP A 58 6.20 5.44 16.79
N GLN A 59 6.45 4.46 17.66
CA GLN A 59 5.61 3.27 17.80
C GLN A 59 4.21 3.62 18.30
N ALA A 60 4.13 4.46 19.34
CA ALA A 60 2.84 4.90 19.89
C ALA A 60 2.05 5.76 18.90
N TYR A 61 2.73 6.62 18.14
CA TYR A 61 2.09 7.44 17.11
C TYR A 61 1.60 6.57 15.94
N PHE A 62 2.41 5.61 15.50
CA PHE A 62 2.04 4.64 14.47
C PHE A 62 0.84 3.80 14.90
N GLY A 63 0.84 3.26 16.13
CA GLY A 63 -0.29 2.50 16.67
C GLY A 63 -1.60 3.28 16.61
N ARG A 64 -1.61 4.54 17.10
CA ARG A 64 -2.79 5.42 16.99
C ARG A 64 -3.23 5.67 15.55
N THR A 65 -2.28 5.85 14.63
CA THR A 65 -2.59 6.06 13.21
C THR A 65 -3.23 4.81 12.61
N PHE A 66 -2.65 3.65 12.88
CA PHE A 66 -3.13 2.36 12.41
C PHE A 66 -4.51 2.01 12.97
N ASP A 67 -4.76 2.28 14.25
CA ASP A 67 -6.06 2.07 14.90
C ASP A 67 -7.17 2.91 14.24
N VAL A 68 -6.88 4.18 13.95
CA VAL A 68 -7.84 5.07 13.28
C VAL A 68 -8.15 4.59 11.86
N TYR A 69 -7.14 4.17 11.09
CA TYR A 69 -7.36 3.59 9.77
C TYR A 69 -8.12 2.26 9.82
N THR A 70 -7.86 1.41 10.82
CA THR A 70 -8.58 0.15 11.03
C THR A 70 -10.04 0.42 11.39
N LYS A 71 -10.30 1.39 12.29
CA LYS A 71 -11.65 1.83 12.63
C LYS A 71 -12.37 2.37 11.39
N LEU A 72 -11.72 3.24 10.61
CA LEU A 72 -12.26 3.77 9.35
C LEU A 72 -12.60 2.66 8.36
N TRP A 73 -11.70 1.68 8.19
CA TRP A 73 -11.88 0.55 7.28
C TRP A 73 -13.08 -0.32 7.68
N LYS A 74 -13.23 -0.62 8.98
CA LYS A 74 -14.39 -1.38 9.49
C LYS A 74 -15.68 -0.57 9.36
N PHE A 75 -15.63 0.72 9.70
CA PHE A 75 -16.80 1.61 9.66
C PHE A 75 -17.42 1.69 8.26
N GLN A 76 -16.58 1.86 7.23
CA GLN A 76 -17.07 1.88 5.85
C GLN A 76 -17.56 0.53 5.31
N GLN A 77 -17.13 -0.59 5.89
CA GLN A 77 -17.71 -1.90 5.57
C GLN A 77 -19.11 -2.05 6.19
N GLN A 78 -19.23 -1.69 7.48
CA GLN A 78 -20.48 -1.84 8.24
C GLN A 78 -21.60 -0.92 7.74
N HIS A 79 -21.27 0.32 7.37
CA HIS A 79 -22.24 1.33 6.94
C HIS A 79 -22.24 1.57 5.42
N ARG A 80 -21.77 0.60 4.63
CA ARG A 80 -21.55 0.72 3.18
C ARG A 80 -22.73 1.34 2.43
N GLN A 81 -23.93 0.82 2.64
CA GLN A 81 -25.13 1.23 1.90
C GLN A 81 -25.49 2.68 2.18
N ILE A 82 -25.45 3.09 3.45
CA ILE A 82 -25.75 4.47 3.86
C ILE A 82 -24.70 5.43 3.30
N LEU A 83 -23.42 5.06 3.35
CA LEU A 83 -22.35 5.89 2.81
C LEU A 83 -22.41 6.02 1.28
N ASP A 84 -22.85 4.98 0.57
CA ASP A 84 -23.04 5.05 -0.89
C ASP A 84 -24.18 6.04 -1.23
N ILE A 85 -25.33 5.93 -0.57
CA ILE A 85 -26.52 6.74 -0.87
C ILE A 85 -26.40 8.18 -0.37
N LYS A 86 -25.98 8.37 0.89
CA LYS A 86 -26.03 9.69 1.56
C LYS A 86 -24.73 10.48 1.45
N TYR A 87 -23.58 9.80 1.48
CA TYR A 87 -22.28 10.44 1.33
C TYR A 87 -21.79 10.42 -0.13
N GLY A 88 -22.27 9.47 -0.95
CA GLY A 88 -21.79 9.28 -2.33
C GLY A 88 -20.47 8.51 -2.40
N LEU A 89 -20.22 7.58 -1.46
CA LEU A 89 -18.96 6.85 -1.33
C LEU A 89 -18.60 6.06 -2.60
N LYS A 90 -17.55 6.49 -3.28
CA LYS A 90 -17.10 5.87 -4.53
C LYS A 90 -16.12 4.73 -4.29
N ARG A 91 -16.04 3.82 -5.27
CA ARG A 91 -15.11 2.68 -5.23
C ARG A 91 -13.65 3.09 -5.13
N TRP A 92 -13.24 4.15 -5.82
CA TRP A 92 -11.85 4.62 -5.75
C TRP A 92 -11.50 5.18 -4.36
N GLN A 93 -12.46 5.80 -3.65
CA GLN A 93 -12.23 6.27 -2.27
C GLN A 93 -11.94 5.10 -1.32
N ILE A 94 -12.63 3.97 -1.50
CA ILE A 94 -12.32 2.72 -0.78
C ILE A 94 -10.92 2.23 -1.14
N GLY A 95 -10.58 2.28 -2.43
CA GLY A 95 -9.25 1.97 -2.94
C GLY A 95 -8.15 2.85 -2.33
N GLU A 96 -8.42 4.13 -2.10
CA GLU A 96 -7.49 5.04 -1.41
C GLU A 96 -7.29 4.67 0.05
N ILE A 97 -8.36 4.37 0.79
CA ILE A 97 -8.26 3.90 2.19
C ILE A 97 -7.43 2.61 2.24
N ALA A 98 -7.73 1.64 1.36
CA ALA A 98 -6.97 0.40 1.25
C ALA A 98 -5.49 0.65 0.90
N SER A 99 -5.22 1.57 -0.03
CA SER A 99 -3.86 1.91 -0.44
C SER A 99 -3.07 2.56 0.70
N LYS A 100 -3.74 3.34 1.56
CA LYS A 100 -3.12 3.95 2.74
C LYS A 100 -2.81 2.94 3.84
N ILE A 101 -3.69 1.97 4.05
CA ILE A 101 -3.42 0.86 4.97
C ILE A 101 -2.25 0.02 4.48
N GLY A 102 -2.21 -0.33 3.19
CA GLY A 102 -1.04 -1.00 2.61
C GLY A 102 0.25 -0.18 2.75
N GLN A 103 0.16 1.15 2.63
CA GLN A 103 1.30 2.03 2.87
C GLN A 103 1.76 2.03 4.34
N LEU A 104 0.84 1.98 5.31
CA LEU A 104 1.19 1.86 6.73
C LEU A 104 1.93 0.55 7.02
N TYR A 105 1.44 -0.57 6.50
CA TYR A 105 2.11 -1.86 6.62
C TYR A 105 3.51 -1.84 6.04
N TYR A 106 3.67 -1.26 4.85
CA TYR A 106 4.98 -1.07 4.23
C TYR A 106 5.92 -0.19 5.06
N HIS A 107 5.41 0.93 5.60
CA HIS A 107 6.21 1.80 6.47
C HIS A 107 6.62 1.10 7.78
N TYR A 108 5.78 0.22 8.33
CA TYR A 108 6.13 -0.56 9.49
C TYR A 108 7.23 -1.58 9.17
N TYR A 109 7.10 -2.29 8.04
CA TYR A 109 8.14 -3.16 7.51
C TYR A 109 9.49 -2.43 7.36
N LEU A 110 9.52 -1.22 6.80
CA LEU A 110 10.78 -0.46 6.68
C LEU A 110 11.45 -0.16 8.02
N ARG A 111 10.70 -0.14 9.13
CA ARG A 111 11.24 0.13 10.47
C ARG A 111 11.60 -1.14 11.24
N THR A 112 10.98 -2.28 10.94
CA THR A 112 11.15 -3.54 11.69
C THR A 112 11.85 -4.64 10.92
N SER A 113 11.94 -4.53 9.60
CA SER A 113 12.36 -5.60 8.68
C SER A 113 11.54 -6.89 8.80
N GLU A 114 10.33 -6.82 9.37
CA GLU A 114 9.43 -7.98 9.50
C GLU A 114 8.60 -8.18 8.23
N THR A 115 8.88 -9.25 7.51
CA THR A 115 8.29 -9.57 6.20
C THR A 115 6.78 -9.84 6.23
N ASN A 116 6.21 -10.20 7.38
CA ASN A 116 4.77 -10.36 7.55
C ASN A 116 4.01 -9.06 7.22
N TYR A 117 4.52 -7.91 7.63
CA TYR A 117 3.91 -6.63 7.29
C TYR A 117 4.08 -6.28 5.81
N LEU A 118 5.16 -6.74 5.17
CA LEU A 118 5.31 -6.61 3.72
C LEU A 118 4.27 -7.46 2.96
N ASN A 119 3.97 -8.66 3.45
CA ASN A 119 2.88 -9.50 2.94
C ASN A 119 1.50 -8.86 3.15
N GLU A 120 1.25 -8.23 4.30
CA GLU A 120 0.01 -7.48 4.51
C GLU A 120 -0.13 -6.30 3.53
N ALA A 121 0.95 -5.54 3.30
CA ALA A 121 0.96 -4.48 2.28
C ALA A 121 0.64 -5.04 0.89
N PHE A 122 1.23 -6.19 0.54
CA PHE A 122 0.93 -6.90 -0.70
C PHE A 122 -0.54 -7.29 -0.80
N SER A 123 -1.12 -7.87 0.26
CA SER A 123 -2.53 -8.29 0.30
C SER A 123 -3.48 -7.13 0.02
N PHE A 124 -3.24 -5.96 0.60
CA PHE A 124 -4.03 -4.75 0.32
C PHE A 124 -3.88 -4.29 -1.13
N TYR A 125 -2.66 -4.23 -1.67
CA TYR A 125 -2.46 -3.77 -3.05
C TYR A 125 -2.99 -4.75 -4.10
N ALA A 126 -2.83 -6.06 -3.87
CA ALA A 126 -3.39 -7.11 -4.71
C ALA A 126 -4.93 -7.07 -4.69
N ALA A 127 -5.53 -6.87 -3.51
CA ALA A 127 -6.96 -6.67 -3.36
C ALA A 127 -7.49 -5.46 -4.14
N ILE A 128 -6.71 -4.37 -4.20
CA ILE A 128 -7.10 -3.17 -4.96
C ILE A 128 -7.15 -3.47 -6.46
N ARG A 129 -6.15 -4.19 -6.98
CA ARG A 129 -6.10 -4.62 -8.38
C ARG A 129 -7.25 -5.57 -8.71
N ALA A 130 -7.41 -6.64 -7.92
CA ALA A 130 -8.40 -7.69 -8.16
C ALA A 130 -9.84 -7.15 -8.15
N ARG A 131 -10.15 -6.20 -7.27
CA ARG A 131 -11.48 -5.58 -7.17
C ARG A 131 -11.65 -4.38 -8.10
N GLY A 132 -10.61 -3.98 -8.83
CA GLY A 132 -10.64 -2.86 -9.77
C GLY A 132 -11.16 -1.56 -9.15
N TYR A 133 -10.70 -1.18 -7.95
CA TYR A 133 -11.22 0.02 -7.27
C TYR A 133 -11.03 1.30 -8.10
N TYR A 134 -9.99 1.36 -8.94
CA TYR A 134 -9.71 2.47 -9.85
C TYR A 134 -10.24 2.27 -11.29
N SER A 135 -11.02 1.20 -11.57
CA SER A 135 -11.51 0.90 -12.93
C SER A 135 -12.43 1.98 -13.51
N LYS A 136 -13.18 2.68 -12.65
CA LYS A 136 -14.10 3.76 -13.03
C LYS A 136 -13.55 5.16 -12.81
N ALA A 137 -12.32 5.29 -12.32
CA ALA A 137 -11.73 6.57 -11.92
C ALA A 137 -11.60 7.56 -13.10
N SER A 138 -11.31 7.07 -14.31
CA SER A 138 -11.19 7.90 -15.51
C SER A 138 -12.54 8.32 -16.11
N LYS A 139 -13.64 7.69 -15.71
CA LYS A 139 -15.00 7.93 -16.25
C LYS A 139 -15.88 8.78 -15.34
N GLU A 140 -15.29 9.41 -14.32
CA GLU A 140 -16.05 10.19 -13.34
C GLU A 140 -16.23 11.64 -13.79
N GLU A 141 -17.04 11.84 -14.81
CA GLU A 141 -17.33 13.15 -15.43
C GLU A 141 -17.93 14.17 -14.45
N SER A 142 -18.51 13.70 -13.33
CA SER A 142 -19.04 14.56 -12.28
C SER A 142 -17.97 15.29 -11.46
N LEU A 143 -16.71 14.87 -11.52
CA LEU A 143 -15.61 15.54 -10.82
C LEU A 143 -15.00 16.67 -11.68
N PRO A 144 -14.63 17.81 -11.07
CA PRO A 144 -13.86 18.84 -11.76
C PRO A 144 -12.61 18.26 -12.41
N TYR A 145 -12.20 18.82 -13.56
CA TYR A 145 -11.05 18.34 -14.32
C TYR A 145 -9.77 18.19 -13.46
N SER A 146 -9.48 19.16 -12.59
CA SER A 146 -8.35 19.11 -11.66
C SER A 146 -8.40 17.91 -10.72
N HIS A 147 -9.58 17.61 -10.16
CA HIS A 147 -9.76 16.49 -9.22
C HIS A 147 -9.64 15.13 -9.91
N ARG A 148 -10.00 15.04 -11.19
CA ARG A 148 -9.79 13.83 -11.99
C ARG A 148 -8.31 13.58 -12.26
N SER A 149 -7.54 14.63 -12.57
CA SER A 149 -6.08 14.55 -12.70
C SER A 149 -5.44 14.06 -11.39
N ASP A 150 -5.81 14.64 -10.24
CA ASP A 150 -5.31 14.21 -8.92
C ASP A 150 -5.63 12.74 -8.61
N LEU A 151 -6.81 12.27 -9.02
CA LEU A 151 -7.21 10.87 -8.88
C LEU A 151 -6.33 9.93 -9.71
N MET A 152 -5.88 10.37 -10.89
CA MET A 152 -4.93 9.61 -11.71
C MET A 152 -3.55 9.56 -11.09
N VAL A 153 -3.05 10.67 -10.55
CA VAL A 153 -1.80 10.69 -9.77
C VAL A 153 -1.87 9.70 -8.60
N LYS A 154 -3.00 9.63 -7.88
CA LYS A 154 -3.20 8.65 -6.80
C LYS A 154 -3.12 7.20 -7.30
N LYS A 155 -3.71 6.91 -8.46
CA LYS A 155 -3.65 5.59 -9.12
C LYS A 155 -2.21 5.23 -9.54
N LEU A 156 -1.47 6.16 -10.15
CA LEU A 156 -0.07 5.96 -10.52
C LEU A 156 0.80 5.68 -9.30
N ARG A 157 0.64 6.46 -8.22
CA ARG A 157 1.35 6.24 -6.95
C ARG A 157 1.00 4.89 -6.31
N TYR A 158 -0.23 4.41 -6.47
CA TYR A 158 -0.61 3.06 -6.04
C TYR A 158 0.18 1.99 -6.79
N TYR A 159 0.26 2.07 -8.12
CA TYR A 159 1.03 1.14 -8.94
C TYR A 159 2.52 1.13 -8.57
N ALA A 160 3.13 2.31 -8.44
CA ALA A 160 4.54 2.42 -8.04
C ALA A 160 4.80 1.72 -6.69
N ARG A 161 3.95 1.96 -5.67
CA ARG A 161 4.08 1.27 -4.37
C ARG A 161 3.87 -0.23 -4.47
N PHE A 162 2.93 -0.67 -5.30
CA PHE A 162 2.67 -2.10 -5.46
C PHE A 162 3.85 -2.81 -6.14
N ILE A 163 4.47 -2.16 -7.13
CA ILE A 163 5.69 -2.67 -7.78
C ILE A 163 6.82 -2.82 -6.76
N VAL A 164 7.08 -1.81 -5.92
CA VAL A 164 8.11 -1.89 -4.86
C VAL A 164 7.87 -3.09 -3.94
N VAL A 165 6.64 -3.27 -3.46
CA VAL A 165 6.31 -4.42 -2.59
C VAL A 165 6.50 -5.75 -3.31
N CYS A 166 6.12 -5.85 -4.59
CA CYS A 166 6.31 -7.06 -5.38
C CYS A 166 7.79 -7.36 -5.66
N LEU A 167 8.62 -6.32 -5.86
CA LEU A 167 10.07 -6.46 -5.99
C LEU A 167 10.67 -7.03 -4.72
N LEU A 168 10.34 -6.45 -3.55
CA LEU A 168 10.85 -6.89 -2.26
C LEU A 168 10.43 -8.34 -1.92
N LEU A 169 9.23 -8.76 -2.33
CA LEU A 169 8.74 -10.14 -2.21
C LEU A 169 9.18 -11.06 -3.36
N LYS A 170 10.06 -10.60 -4.26
CA LYS A 170 10.58 -11.35 -5.42
C LYS A 170 9.49 -11.92 -6.35
N LYS A 171 8.30 -11.29 -6.41
CA LYS A 171 7.18 -11.68 -7.28
C LYS A 171 7.35 -11.16 -8.71
N MET A 172 8.46 -11.52 -9.36
CA MET A 172 8.93 -10.88 -10.62
C MET A 172 7.95 -11.00 -11.80
N LYS A 173 7.18 -12.09 -11.88
CA LYS A 173 6.12 -12.21 -12.90
C LYS A 173 5.10 -11.09 -12.76
N LEU A 174 4.62 -10.86 -11.53
CA LEU A 174 3.67 -9.81 -11.22
C LEU A 174 4.29 -8.42 -11.39
N VAL A 175 5.56 -8.22 -11.03
CA VAL A 175 6.29 -6.97 -11.32
C VAL A 175 6.21 -6.62 -12.81
N ARG A 176 6.52 -7.57 -13.70
CA ARG A 176 6.46 -7.34 -15.16
C ARG A 176 5.05 -7.02 -15.66
N ASP A 177 4.02 -7.62 -15.07
CA ASP A 177 2.62 -7.28 -15.38
C ASP A 177 2.28 -5.86 -14.93
N LEU A 178 2.64 -5.51 -13.68
CA LEU A 178 2.36 -4.19 -13.10
C LEU A 178 3.11 -3.05 -13.81
N VAL A 179 4.33 -3.27 -14.28
CA VAL A 179 5.09 -2.27 -15.05
C VAL A 179 4.42 -1.99 -16.40
N ARG A 180 3.91 -3.02 -17.07
CA ARG A 180 3.13 -2.86 -18.31
C ARG A 180 1.83 -2.09 -18.04
N GLU A 181 1.13 -2.41 -16.97
CA GLU A 181 -0.08 -1.69 -16.56
C GLU A 181 0.22 -0.22 -16.21
N LEU A 182 1.29 0.04 -15.44
CA LEU A 182 1.72 1.39 -15.07
C LEU A 182 2.06 2.22 -16.31
N ALA A 183 2.83 1.66 -17.26
CA ALA A 183 3.17 2.33 -18.51
C ALA A 183 1.91 2.80 -19.24
N LYS A 184 0.93 1.90 -19.41
CA LYS A 184 -0.36 2.25 -20.01
C LYS A 184 -1.09 3.35 -19.22
N GLN A 185 -1.06 3.31 -17.89
CA GLN A 185 -1.70 4.35 -17.08
C GLN A 185 -1.01 5.71 -17.19
N ILE A 186 0.31 5.74 -17.37
CA ILE A 186 1.05 6.98 -17.62
C ILE A 186 0.68 7.52 -19.00
N ASP A 187 0.65 6.67 -20.04
CA ASP A 187 0.26 7.08 -21.39
C ASP A 187 -1.17 7.66 -21.41
N ASP A 188 -2.13 6.96 -20.77
CA ASP A 188 -3.52 7.42 -20.64
C ASP A 188 -3.59 8.77 -19.89
N TYR A 189 -2.78 8.94 -18.84
CA TYR A 189 -2.72 10.16 -18.02
C TYR A 189 -2.14 11.34 -18.82
N THR A 190 -1.02 11.14 -19.49
CA THR A 190 -0.36 12.17 -20.31
C THR A 190 -1.25 12.59 -21.47
N ALA A 191 -1.81 11.64 -22.22
CA ALA A 191 -2.64 11.93 -23.38
C ALA A 191 -3.96 12.64 -23.03
N THR A 192 -4.50 12.40 -21.82
CA THR A 192 -5.78 13.00 -21.40
C THR A 192 -5.59 14.36 -20.74
N TYR A 193 -4.54 14.52 -19.94
CA TYR A 193 -4.42 15.67 -19.03
C TYR A 193 -3.32 16.67 -19.37
N GLU A 194 -2.36 16.30 -20.23
CA GLU A 194 -1.15 17.09 -20.55
C GLU A 194 -0.49 17.70 -19.29
N PRO A 195 -0.16 16.88 -18.28
CA PRO A 195 0.24 17.38 -16.97
C PRO A 195 1.70 17.83 -16.96
N GLU A 196 2.02 18.80 -16.10
CA GLU A 196 3.39 19.31 -15.92
C GLU A 196 4.35 18.23 -15.41
N ASP A 197 3.84 17.25 -14.66
CA ASP A 197 4.63 16.15 -14.05
C ASP A 197 4.85 14.94 -14.99
N GLN A 198 4.47 15.03 -16.27
CA GLN A 198 4.60 13.92 -17.23
C GLN A 198 6.04 13.38 -17.35
N LEU A 199 7.04 14.26 -17.25
CA LEU A 199 8.44 13.89 -17.36
C LEU A 199 8.88 13.12 -16.11
N GLU A 200 8.40 13.52 -14.92
CA GLU A 200 8.68 12.82 -13.67
C GLU A 200 8.14 11.39 -13.72
N TRP A 201 6.90 11.20 -14.18
CA TRP A 201 6.33 9.86 -14.32
C TRP A 201 7.05 8.99 -15.34
N SER A 202 7.52 9.60 -16.44
CA SER A 202 8.34 8.91 -17.44
C SER A 202 9.69 8.47 -16.85
N LEU A 203 10.32 9.32 -16.03
CA LEU A 203 11.54 9.00 -15.30
C LEU A 203 11.31 7.85 -14.32
N VAL A 204 10.24 7.88 -13.53
CA VAL A 204 9.89 6.79 -12.59
C VAL A 204 9.74 5.46 -13.34
N LEU A 205 9.07 5.44 -14.50
CA LEU A 205 8.95 4.23 -15.30
C LEU A 205 10.31 3.76 -15.85
N GLY A 206 11.17 4.69 -16.26
CA GLY A 206 12.53 4.41 -16.73
C GLY A 206 13.44 3.83 -15.64
N GLU A 207 13.35 4.37 -14.42
CA GLU A 207 14.04 3.86 -13.23
C GLU A 207 13.63 2.42 -12.93
N ILE A 208 12.32 2.13 -12.93
CA ILE A 208 11.81 0.76 -12.67
C ILE A 208 12.35 -0.23 -13.72
N LYS A 209 12.31 0.13 -15.00
CA LYS A 209 12.82 -0.73 -16.08
C LYS A 209 14.32 -0.97 -15.92
N SER A 210 15.09 0.10 -15.74
CA SER A 210 16.53 0.03 -15.50
C SER A 210 16.87 -0.84 -14.29
N PHE A 211 16.08 -0.75 -13.21
CA PHE A 211 16.26 -1.56 -12.01
C PHE A 211 16.05 -3.05 -12.28
N ILE A 212 14.97 -3.41 -12.98
CA ILE A 212 14.67 -4.81 -13.33
C ILE A 212 15.73 -5.37 -14.27
N ASP A 213 16.18 -4.59 -15.25
CA ASP A 213 17.19 -5.02 -16.21
C ASP A 213 18.54 -5.24 -15.52
N ALA A 214 18.93 -4.35 -14.61
CA ALA A 214 20.17 -4.47 -13.84
C ALA A 214 20.16 -5.64 -12.84
N ASP A 215 19.00 -5.96 -12.24
CA ASP A 215 18.88 -7.10 -11.34
C ASP A 215 19.09 -8.44 -12.07
N ASN A 216 18.61 -8.54 -13.32
CA ASN A 216 18.68 -9.75 -14.14
C ASN A 216 20.03 -9.96 -14.88
N LEU A 217 21.05 -9.13 -14.63
CA LEU A 217 22.34 -9.21 -15.33
C LEU A 217 23.08 -10.55 -15.13
N VAL A 218 22.89 -11.19 -13.98
CA VAL A 218 23.54 -12.47 -13.66
C VAL A 218 22.47 -13.55 -13.54
N ASN A 219 22.36 -14.39 -14.57
CA ASN A 219 21.52 -15.57 -14.53
C ASN A 219 22.35 -16.77 -14.05
N VAL A 220 21.98 -17.33 -12.89
CA VAL A 220 22.59 -18.56 -12.41
C VAL A 220 21.86 -19.72 -13.06
N VAL A 221 22.60 -20.60 -13.70
CA VAL A 221 22.07 -21.79 -14.35
C VAL A 221 22.63 -23.05 -13.70
N ASP A 222 21.84 -24.12 -13.70
CA ASP A 222 22.32 -25.45 -13.30
C ASP A 222 23.18 -26.09 -14.41
N LEU A 223 23.61 -27.33 -14.18
CA LEU A 223 24.40 -28.11 -15.14
C LEU A 223 23.64 -28.36 -16.46
N ASP A 224 22.31 -28.32 -16.44
CA ASP A 224 21.44 -28.52 -17.59
C ASP A 224 21.06 -27.19 -18.28
N SER A 225 21.72 -26.09 -17.90
CA SER A 225 21.44 -24.72 -18.39
C SER A 225 20.05 -24.20 -18.03
N SER A 226 19.38 -24.79 -17.05
CA SER A 226 18.11 -24.29 -16.52
C SER A 226 18.37 -23.16 -15.53
N SER A 227 17.62 -22.07 -15.64
CA SER A 227 17.74 -20.92 -14.73
C SER A 227 17.33 -21.32 -13.31
N ILE A 228 18.23 -21.08 -12.35
CA ILE A 228 17.99 -21.29 -10.92
C ILE A 228 17.64 -19.94 -10.28
N VAL A 229 16.50 -19.89 -9.59
CA VAL A 229 16.17 -18.78 -8.70
C VAL A 229 16.83 -19.00 -7.35
N LEU A 230 17.93 -18.32 -7.08
CA LEU A 230 18.58 -18.37 -5.77
C LEU A 230 17.83 -17.51 -4.75
N SER A 231 17.34 -18.10 -3.66
CA SER A 231 16.96 -17.35 -2.45
C SER A 231 18.20 -17.22 -1.59
N HIS A 232 18.61 -15.98 -1.30
CA HIS A 232 19.73 -15.71 -0.40
C HIS A 232 19.26 -15.35 1.00
N ARG A 233 17.95 -15.35 1.24
CA ARG A 233 17.34 -15.00 2.52
C ARG A 233 17.74 -16.01 3.59
N LEU A 234 17.82 -15.55 4.83
CA LEU A 234 18.16 -16.37 5.97
C LEU A 234 17.03 -17.38 6.26
N SER A 235 17.34 -18.65 6.12
CA SER A 235 16.52 -19.81 6.49
C SER A 235 17.19 -20.55 7.65
N PRO A 236 16.48 -21.41 8.39
CA PRO A 236 17.08 -22.25 9.43
C PRO A 236 18.26 -23.11 8.94
N LEU A 237 18.34 -23.38 7.63
CA LEU A 237 19.38 -24.21 7.02
C LEU A 237 20.65 -23.45 6.64
N ASN A 238 20.56 -22.14 6.37
CA ASN A 238 21.69 -21.32 5.91
C ASN A 238 22.08 -20.21 6.92
N THR A 239 21.31 -20.04 8.00
CA THR A 239 21.63 -19.08 9.06
C THR A 239 22.86 -19.57 9.82
N PRO A 240 23.95 -18.77 9.91
CA PRO A 240 25.14 -19.15 10.66
C PRO A 240 24.77 -19.48 12.12
N PRO A 241 25.27 -20.60 12.69
CA PRO A 241 24.99 -20.93 14.08
C PRO A 241 25.53 -19.82 14.99
N MET A 242 24.74 -19.40 15.97
CA MET A 242 25.25 -18.51 17.02
C MET A 242 26.29 -19.27 17.84
N GLU A 243 27.55 -18.86 17.71
CA GLU A 243 28.62 -19.38 18.55
C GLU A 243 28.33 -18.98 20.01
N LYS A 244 28.37 -19.94 20.94
CA LYS A 244 28.15 -19.67 22.36
C LYS A 244 29.39 -18.99 22.94
N VAL A 245 29.60 -17.72 22.58
CA VAL A 245 30.68 -16.91 23.12
C VAL A 245 30.39 -16.64 24.60
N PRO A 246 31.34 -16.87 25.53
CA PRO A 246 31.16 -16.51 26.94
C PRO A 246 30.91 -15.00 27.03
N SER A 247 29.72 -14.62 27.51
CA SER A 247 29.23 -13.25 27.76
C SER A 247 30.06 -12.14 27.08
N SER A 248 29.95 -12.01 25.75
CA SER A 248 30.60 -10.92 25.05
C SER A 248 29.94 -9.60 25.43
N HIS A 249 30.71 -8.66 25.98
CA HIS A 249 30.26 -7.29 26.27
C HIS A 249 30.21 -6.38 25.03
N LEU A 250 30.35 -6.94 23.83
CA LEU A 250 30.30 -6.18 22.58
C LEU A 250 28.84 -5.96 22.19
N SER A 251 28.42 -4.70 22.20
CA SER A 251 27.22 -4.27 21.51
C SER A 251 27.60 -3.72 20.14
N LEU A 252 26.79 -4.03 19.13
CA LEU A 252 26.88 -3.34 17.84
C LEU A 252 26.63 -1.85 18.08
N GLN A 253 27.64 -1.02 17.84
CA GLN A 253 27.53 0.42 18.03
C GLN A 253 26.89 1.07 16.79
N GLU A 254 27.47 0.87 15.61
CA GLU A 254 27.02 1.44 14.35
C GLU A 254 27.29 0.48 13.18
N ILE A 255 26.48 0.57 12.13
CA ILE A 255 26.70 -0.10 10.84
C ILE A 255 26.89 1.00 9.80
N LEU A 256 28.01 0.98 9.10
CA LEU A 256 28.25 1.84 7.95
C LEU A 256 28.07 1.00 6.67
N ILE A 257 27.06 1.34 5.88
CA ILE A 257 26.85 0.75 4.55
C ILE A 257 27.45 1.73 3.54
N ILE A 258 28.50 1.30 2.85
CA ILE A 258 29.17 2.11 1.82
C ILE A 258 28.70 1.61 0.45
N GLY A 259 27.82 2.39 -0.19
CA GLY A 259 27.42 2.19 -1.59
C GLY A 259 28.34 2.95 -2.55
N ASN A 260 28.36 2.54 -3.82
CA ASN A 260 29.11 3.25 -4.85
C ASN A 260 28.34 4.50 -5.32
N CYS A 261 28.82 5.69 -4.93
CA CYS A 261 28.25 6.97 -5.35
C CYS A 261 28.83 7.36 -6.72
N CYS A 262 28.21 6.96 -7.82
CA CYS A 262 28.50 7.56 -9.12
C CYS A 262 27.47 8.67 -9.39
N ASP A 263 27.82 9.90 -9.00
CA ASP A 263 27.16 11.08 -9.53
C ASP A 263 27.42 11.21 -11.04
N GLN A 264 26.45 11.73 -11.77
CA GLN A 264 26.40 11.86 -13.22
C GLN A 264 27.48 12.78 -13.84
N THR A 265 28.46 13.23 -13.06
CA THR A 265 29.43 14.27 -13.47
C THR A 265 30.67 13.74 -14.20
N GLY A 266 30.70 12.47 -14.62
CA GLY A 266 31.85 11.96 -15.38
C GLY A 266 31.62 10.62 -16.05
N GLY A 267 30.75 10.54 -17.06
CA GLY A 267 30.67 9.44 -18.04
C GLY A 267 30.39 8.02 -17.52
N GLY A 268 30.36 7.81 -16.21
CA GLY A 268 30.03 6.55 -15.55
C GLY A 268 28.52 6.37 -15.40
N THR A 269 28.06 5.13 -15.48
CA THR A 269 26.66 4.76 -15.23
C THR A 269 26.29 5.08 -13.77
N ALA A 270 25.31 5.96 -13.57
CA ALA A 270 24.74 6.27 -12.26
C ALA A 270 24.24 5.00 -11.55
N GLN A 271 24.30 4.98 -10.21
CA GLN A 271 23.80 3.87 -9.40
C GLN A 271 22.31 3.67 -9.68
N VAL A 272 21.95 2.48 -10.16
CA VAL A 272 20.56 2.15 -10.47
C VAL A 272 19.76 2.11 -9.18
N LYS A 273 18.71 2.92 -9.12
CA LYS A 273 17.79 3.00 -7.98
C LYS A 273 16.35 3.15 -8.43
N PHE A 274 15.43 2.75 -7.57
CA PHE A 274 14.00 2.98 -7.72
C PHE A 274 13.38 3.17 -6.33
N SER A 275 12.57 4.21 -6.12
CA SER A 275 11.91 4.48 -4.82
C SER A 275 12.90 4.63 -3.65
N GLU A 276 14.04 5.28 -3.88
CA GLU A 276 15.20 5.38 -2.95
C GLU A 276 15.88 4.07 -2.57
N LEU A 277 15.46 2.95 -3.18
CA LEU A 277 16.12 1.66 -3.03
C LEU A 277 17.13 1.47 -4.16
N THR A 278 18.42 1.42 -3.81
CA THR A 278 19.49 1.10 -4.75
C THR A 278 19.59 -0.41 -4.96
N LEU A 279 20.20 -0.85 -6.07
CA LEU A 279 20.31 -2.27 -6.40
C LEU A 279 21.11 -3.08 -5.36
N ASP A 280 22.18 -2.51 -4.82
CA ASP A 280 22.99 -3.08 -3.74
C ASP A 280 22.20 -3.20 -2.44
N MET A 281 21.46 -2.16 -2.04
CA MET A 281 20.56 -2.24 -0.86
C MET A 281 19.51 -3.34 -1.05
N PHE A 282 18.90 -3.43 -2.24
CA PHE A 282 17.96 -4.49 -2.56
C PHE A 282 18.58 -5.88 -2.41
N ARG A 283 19.76 -6.12 -3.00
CA ARG A 283 20.46 -7.41 -2.90
C ARG A 283 20.85 -7.74 -1.47
N MET A 284 21.28 -6.76 -0.68
CA MET A 284 21.54 -6.92 0.75
C MET A 284 20.27 -7.31 1.50
N LEU A 285 19.14 -6.64 1.27
CA LEU A 285 17.85 -7.00 1.89
C LEU A 285 17.44 -8.42 1.53
N GLN A 286 17.57 -8.82 0.24
CA GLN A 286 17.28 -10.18 -0.20
C GLN A 286 18.22 -11.24 0.38
N THR A 287 19.35 -10.86 0.99
CA THR A 287 20.32 -11.77 1.60
C THR A 287 20.19 -11.82 3.12
N LEU A 288 19.98 -10.66 3.76
CA LEU A 288 20.03 -10.52 5.21
C LEU A 288 18.67 -10.70 5.88
N GLU A 289 17.57 -10.51 5.15
CA GLU A 289 16.25 -10.77 5.70
C GLU A 289 15.97 -12.27 5.82
N ARG A 290 15.21 -12.63 6.86
CA ARG A 290 14.71 -14.00 6.99
C ARG A 290 13.74 -14.32 5.84
N GLU A 291 13.70 -15.59 5.46
CA GLU A 291 12.63 -16.07 4.58
C GLU A 291 11.28 -15.75 5.23
N PRO A 292 10.32 -15.19 4.48
CA PRO A 292 8.96 -15.04 4.98
C PRO A 292 8.46 -16.41 5.43
N GLN A 293 8.10 -16.55 6.70
CA GLN A 293 7.42 -17.75 7.14
C GLN A 293 6.06 -17.76 6.43
N GLU A 294 5.85 -18.72 5.54
CA GLU A 294 4.48 -19.03 5.12
C GLU A 294 3.76 -19.51 6.39
N ASP A 295 2.69 -18.84 6.78
CA ASP A 295 1.84 -19.30 7.86
C ASP A 295 1.47 -20.77 7.58
N ALA A 296 2.05 -21.69 8.34
CA ALA A 296 1.73 -23.12 8.32
C ALA A 296 0.24 -23.41 8.61
N THR A 297 -0.51 -22.37 8.95
CA THR A 297 -1.95 -22.35 9.24
C THR A 297 -2.84 -22.52 8.00
N GLN A 298 -2.33 -22.41 6.76
CA GLN A 298 -3.15 -22.65 5.55
C GLN A 298 -3.06 -24.07 4.96
N LEU A 299 -2.15 -24.92 5.45
CA LEU A 299 -2.03 -26.31 5.01
C LEU A 299 -2.94 -27.29 5.77
N TYR A 300 -3.47 -26.88 6.93
CA TYR A 300 -4.34 -27.73 7.76
C TYR A 300 -5.85 -27.48 7.54
N ASP A 301 -6.24 -26.54 6.68
CA ASP A 301 -7.65 -26.25 6.35
C ASP A 301 -8.07 -26.81 4.98
N ALA A 302 -7.21 -27.63 4.37
CA ALA A 302 -7.45 -28.32 3.10
C ALA A 302 -7.08 -29.82 3.18
N SER A 303 -7.27 -30.44 4.34
CA SER A 303 -7.21 -31.90 4.54
C SER A 303 -8.47 -32.41 5.23
#